data_AF-A0A8X6SUU6-F1
#
_entry.id   AF-A0A8X6SUU6-F1
#
_cell.length_a   1.000
_cell.length_b   1.000
_cell.length_c   1.000
_cell.angle_alpha   90.00
_cell.angle_beta   90.00
_cell.angle_gamma   90.00
#
_symmetry.space_group_name_H-M   'P 1'
#
loop_
_entity.id
_entity.type
_entity.pdbx_description
1 polymer ?
#
loop_
_entity_poly.entity_id
_entity_poly.type
_entity_poly.pdbx_seq_one_letter_code
_entity_poly.pdbx_strand_id
1 'polypeptide(L)' 'MVEMHHMAREKIGRAPEKMKTRCDARSTEHDFHEGDKVWIWNTKRRKGLSPKLQTHWEGPYTVLKILIDVVAWIQKPPT' A
#
# COMPACT_ATOMS: atom_id res chain seq x y z
N MET A 1 18.29 -36.96 5.57
CA MET A 1 17.76 -35.93 6.49
C MET A 1 17.67 -34.55 5.84
N VAL A 2 18.70 -34.10 5.10
CA VAL A 2 18.70 -32.82 4.34
C VAL A 2 17.59 -32.75 3.27
N GLU A 3 17.35 -33.83 2.54
CA GLU A 3 16.31 -33.96 1.50
C GLU A 3 14.90 -33.60 2.00
N MET A 4 14.56 -34.10 3.20
CA MET A 4 13.24 -33.94 3.79
C MET A 4 13.01 -32.50 4.25
N HIS A 5 14.07 -31.84 4.75
CA HIS A 5 14.02 -30.42 5.08
C HIS A 5 13.90 -29.53 3.82
N HIS A 6 14.55 -29.91 2.72
CA HIS A 6 14.40 -29.21 1.44
C HIS A 6 12.95 -29.30 0.94
N MET A 7 12.39 -30.52 0.89
CA MET A 7 10.99 -30.73 0.48
C MET A 7 9.99 -30.00 1.38
N ALA A 8 10.22 -29.95 2.69
CA ALA A 8 9.37 -29.21 3.61
C ALA A 8 9.40 -27.70 3.31
N ARG A 9 10.59 -27.12 3.07
CA ARG A 9 10.72 -25.69 2.73
C ARG A 9 10.07 -25.33 1.40
N GLU A 10 10.24 -26.15 0.37
CA GLU A 10 9.56 -25.94 -0.91
C GLU A 10 8.04 -25.97 -0.77
N LYS A 11 7.50 -26.92 0.00
CA LYS A 11 6.05 -27.02 0.23
C LYS A 11 5.50 -25.82 1.00
N ILE A 12 6.25 -25.30 1.97
CA ILE A 12 5.87 -24.11 2.76
C ILE A 12 5.81 -22.86 1.85
N GLY A 13 6.70 -22.74 0.87
CA GLY A 13 6.77 -21.58 -0.04
C GLY A 13 5.63 -21.50 -1.08
N ARG A 14 5.02 -22.64 -1.44
CA ARG A 14 3.99 -22.67 -2.51
C ARG A 14 2.74 -21.86 -2.20
N ALA A 15 2.29 -21.85 -0.94
CA ALA A 15 1.10 -21.10 -0.53
C ALA A 15 1.32 -19.57 -0.58
N PRO A 16 2.39 -19.00 0.02
CA PRO A 16 2.66 -17.57 -0.09
C PRO A 16 3.01 -17.14 -1.52
N GLU A 17 3.64 -18.00 -2.32
CA GLU A 17 3.92 -17.69 -3.73
C GLU A 17 2.62 -17.56 -4.55
N LYS A 18 1.67 -18.51 -4.40
CA LYS A 18 0.33 -18.37 -4.99
C LYS A 18 -0.43 -17.15 -4.49
N MET A 19 -0.27 -16.79 -3.21
CA MET A 19 -0.86 -15.59 -2.63
C MET A 19 -0.29 -14.33 -3.29
N LYS A 20 1.04 -14.25 -3.40
CA LYS A 20 1.74 -13.14 -4.05
C LYS A 20 1.30 -12.99 -5.50
N THR A 21 1.33 -14.06 -6.30
CA THR A 21 0.88 -14.02 -7.70
C THR A 21 -0.56 -13.51 -7.82
N ARG A 22 -1.46 -13.90 -6.92
CA ARG A 22 -2.84 -13.39 -6.93
C ARG A 22 -2.92 -11.90 -6.57
N CYS A 23 -2.12 -11.43 -5.61
CA CYS A 23 -2.07 -10.02 -5.26
C CYS A 23 -1.48 -9.19 -6.40
N ASP A 24 -0.36 -9.63 -6.98
CA ASP A 24 0.31 -8.96 -8.09
C ASP A 24 -0.58 -8.96 -9.35
N ALA A 25 -1.30 -10.05 -9.64
CA ALA A 25 -2.26 -10.07 -10.74
C ALA A 25 -3.46 -9.11 -10.54
N ARG A 26 -3.71 -8.68 -9.31
CA ARG A 26 -4.74 -7.69 -8.96
C ARG A 26 -4.17 -6.29 -8.77
N SER A 27 -2.86 -6.10 -8.82
CA SER A 27 -2.29 -4.77 -8.77
C SER A 27 -2.53 -4.10 -10.11
N THR A 28 -3.50 -3.20 -10.15
CA THR A 28 -3.56 -2.23 -11.24
C THR A 28 -2.49 -1.19 -10.97
N GLU A 29 -1.61 -0.98 -11.94
CA GLU A 29 -0.79 0.21 -11.99
C GLU A 29 -1.74 1.40 -12.12
N HIS A 30 -1.66 2.33 -11.17
CA HIS A 30 -2.48 3.54 -11.18
C HIS A 30 -1.53 4.71 -11.41
N ASP A 31 -1.48 5.16 -12.65
CA ASP A 31 -0.78 6.39 -13.00
C ASP A 31 -1.58 7.56 -12.43
N PHE A 32 -1.01 8.26 -11.46
CA PHE A 32 -1.54 9.53 -11.01
C PHE A 32 -1.25 10.58 -12.09
N HIS A 33 -2.10 11.61 -12.16
CA HIS A 33 -1.91 12.77 -13.00
C HIS A 33 -2.03 14.06 -12.17
N GLU A 34 -1.41 15.14 -12.64
CA GLU A 34 -1.61 16.46 -12.03
C GLU A 34 -3.11 16.83 -12.07
N GLY A 35 -3.65 17.25 -10.92
CA GLY A 35 -5.08 17.52 -10.73
C GLY A 35 -5.88 16.37 -10.11
N ASP A 36 -5.34 15.16 -10.03
CA ASP A 36 -6.04 14.02 -9.43
C ASP A 36 -6.29 14.20 -7.94
N LYS A 37 -7.43 13.70 -7.46
CA LYS A 37 -7.76 13.66 -6.04
C LYS A 37 -7.29 12.36 -5.41
N VAL A 38 -6.42 12.47 -4.41
CA VAL A 38 -5.80 11.34 -3.74
C VAL A 38 -6.04 11.34 -2.24
N TRP A 39 -6.10 10.14 -1.67
CA TRP A 39 -6.14 9.92 -0.23
C TRP A 39 -4.78 9.39 0.21
N ILE A 40 -4.24 9.94 1.30
CA ILE A 40 -2.96 9.51 1.86
C ILE A 40 -3.22 8.48 2.95
N TRP A 41 -2.45 7.39 2.93
CA TRP A 41 -2.37 6.48 4.06
C TRP A 41 -1.48 7.06 5.17
N ASN A 42 -2.10 7.59 6.23
CA ASN A 42 -1.46 8.13 7.40
C ASN A 42 -1.56 7.17 8.60
N THR A 43 -0.43 6.57 8.99
CA THR A 43 -0.33 5.68 10.15
C THR A 43 -0.20 6.41 11.49
N LYS A 44 -0.19 7.75 11.49
CA LYS A 44 -0.09 8.53 12.73
C LYS A 44 -1.25 8.25 13.65
N ARG A 45 -0.93 7.80 14.86
CA ARG A 45 -1.93 7.52 15.90
C ARG A 45 -2.36 8.79 16.60
N ARG A 46 -3.66 8.99 16.78
CA ARG A 46 -4.23 10.01 17.66
C ARG A 46 -4.25 9.50 19.11
N LYS A 47 -3.74 10.28 20.05
CA LYS A 47 -3.80 9.93 21.49
C LYS A 47 -5.27 9.91 21.95
N GLY A 48 -5.62 8.95 22.81
CA GLY A 48 -6.98 8.83 23.37
C GLY A 48 -7.96 8.01 22.52
N LEU A 49 -7.56 7.51 21.35
CA LEU A 49 -8.39 6.64 20.50
C LEU A 49 -7.72 5.28 20.32
N SER A 50 -8.50 4.20 20.34
CA SER A 50 -8.00 2.85 20.03
C SER A 50 -7.51 2.80 18.57
N PRO A 51 -6.35 2.19 18.26
CA PRO A 51 -5.83 2.11 16.89
C PRO A 51 -6.80 1.49 15.87
N LYS A 52 -7.66 0.57 16.32
CA LYS A 52 -8.66 -0.08 15.46
C LYS A 52 -9.83 0.83 15.07
N LEU A 53 -10.06 1.90 15.83
CA LEU A 53 -11.13 2.87 15.60
C LEU A 53 -10.63 4.12 14.88
N GLN A 54 -9.35 4.18 14.52
CA GLN A 54 -8.77 5.31 13.82
C GLN A 54 -8.77 5.05 12.32
N THR A 55 -9.25 6.02 11.55
CA THR A 55 -9.12 6.00 10.09
C THR A 55 -7.67 6.32 9.72
N HIS A 56 -7.07 5.47 8.89
CA HIS A 56 -5.74 5.70 8.34
C HIS A 56 -5.74 6.60 7.11
N TRP A 57 -6.89 6.80 6.47
CA TRP A 57 -6.99 7.64 5.28
C TRP A 57 -7.16 9.12 5.64
N GLU A 58 -6.28 9.97 5.12
CA GLU A 58 -6.35 11.43 5.20
C GLU A 58 -6.55 12.00 3.79
N GLY A 59 -7.42 13.01 3.61
CA GLY A 59 -7.69 13.61 2.31
C GLY A 59 -9.11 14.14 2.16
N PRO A 60 -9.53 14.52 0.94
CA PRO A 60 -8.80 14.40 -0.33
C PRO A 60 -7.76 15.51 -0.54
N TYR A 61 -6.61 15.16 -1.11
CA TYR A 61 -5.58 16.08 -1.59
C TYR A 61 -5.60 16.16 -3.11
N THR A 62 -5.05 17.23 -3.67
CA THR A 62 -4.87 17.36 -5.12
C THR A 62 -3.41 17.13 -5.48
N VAL A 63 -3.12 16.28 -6.47
CA VAL A 63 -1.77 16.13 -7.01
C VAL A 63 -1.39 17.40 -7.77
N LEU A 64 -0.28 18.04 -7.39
CA LEU A 64 0.24 19.23 -8.06
C LEU A 64 1.24 18.86 -9.14
N LYS A 65 2.19 17.99 -8.79
CA LYS A 65 3.28 17.60 -9.68
C LYS A 65 3.77 16.22 -9.31
N ILE A 66 4.00 15.39 -10.32
CA ILE A 66 4.61 14.08 -10.15
C ILE A 66 6.11 14.22 -10.41
N LEU A 67 6.92 13.78 -9.46
CA LEU A 67 8.38 13.82 -9.57
C LEU A 67 8.92 12.50 -10.11
N ILE A 68 8.43 11.40 -9.55
CA ILE A 68 8.77 10.01 -9.88
C ILE A 68 7.46 9.23 -9.73
N ASP A 69 7.35 8.06 -10.37
CA ASP A 69 6.21 7.15 -10.30
C ASP A 69 5.55 7.05 -8.89
N VAL A 70 6.35 6.97 -7.82
CA VAL A 70 5.86 6.84 -6.44
C VAL A 70 5.90 8.15 -5.62
N VAL A 71 6.41 9.25 -6.17
CA VAL A 71 6.64 10.51 -5.44
C VAL A 71 5.96 11.69 -6.13
N ALA A 72 4.99 12.30 -5.45
CA ALA A 72 4.27 13.47 -5.92
C ALA A 72 4.22 14.59 -4.87
N TRP A 73 4.17 15.83 -5.35
CA TRP A 73 3.78 17.00 -4.58
C TRP A 73 2.26 17.11 -4.58
N ILE A 74 1.69 17.35 -3.41
CA ILE A 74 0.25 17.38 -3.19
C ILE A 74 -0.17 18.64 -2.45
N GLN A 75 -1.36 19.14 -2.77
CA GLN A 75 -1.96 20.29 -2.13
C GLN A 75 -3.03 19.86 -1.14
N LYS A 76 -2.97 20.41 0.07
CA LYS A 76 -4.06 20.31 1.05
C LYS A 76 -5.26 21.11 0.55
N PRO A 77 -6.50 20.66 0.80
CA PRO A 77 -7.66 21.49 0.55
C PRO A 77 -7.54 22.82 1.33
N PRO A 78 -8.00 23.94 0.77
CA PRO A 78 -8.03 25.21 1.50
C PRO A 78 -8.85 25.02 2.79
N THR A 79 -8.28 25.45 3.91
CA THR A 79 -8.92 25.40 5.24
C THR A 79 -9.81 26.61 5.44
#